data_AF-A0A7H4NX93-F1
#
_entry.id   AF-A0A7H4NX93-F1
#
_cell.length_a   1.000
_cell.length_b   1.000
_cell.length_c   1.000
_cell.angle_alpha   90.00
_cell.angle_beta   90.00
_cell.angle_gamma   90.00
#
_symmetry.space_group_name_H-M   'P 1'
#
loop_
_entity.id
_entity.type
_entity.pdbx_description
1 polymer ?
#
loop_
_entity_poly.entity_id
_entity_poly.type
_entity_poly.pdbx_seq_one_letter_code
_entity_poly.pdbx_strand_id
1 'polypeptide(L)'
;MGSEGAERTITNVAAGRLSETSTDAVNGSQLYATNTALDELHTSVGGLQNDALLWDETLGAFSAGHGNTTVNKITNVAAGVLSKDSTDAVNGSQLYATNPECGD
;
A
#
# COMPACT_ATOMS: atom_id res chain seq x y z
N MET A 1 22.63 -21.49 36.08
CA MET A 1 22.49 -21.02 34.68
C MET A 1 21.01 -20.97 34.32
N GLY A 2 20.59 -20.04 33.45
CA GLY A 2 19.20 -19.89 32.97
C GLY A 2 18.50 -21.24 32.80
N SER A 3 17.42 -21.49 33.53
CA SER A 3 16.55 -22.67 33.38
C SER A 3 15.12 -22.16 33.20
N GLU A 4 14.25 -22.95 32.60
CA GLU A 4 12.84 -22.62 32.42
C GLU A 4 12.21 -22.18 33.76
N GLY A 5 11.56 -21.00 33.76
CA GLY A 5 10.96 -20.37 34.95
C GLY A 5 11.95 -19.70 35.90
N ALA A 6 13.24 -19.70 35.57
CA ALA A 6 14.30 -18.97 36.26
C ALA A 6 15.22 -18.29 35.25
N GLU A 7 14.65 -17.60 34.27
CA GLU A 7 15.38 -16.82 33.28
C GLU A 7 16.18 -15.70 33.97
N ARG A 8 17.30 -15.30 33.37
CA ARG A 8 18.10 -14.17 33.85
C ARG A 8 18.12 -13.09 32.79
N THR A 9 17.83 -11.86 33.19
CA THR A 9 18.07 -10.69 32.34
C THR A 9 19.56 -10.38 32.32
N ILE A 10 20.12 -10.17 31.12
CA ILE A 10 21.47 -9.66 30.95
C ILE A 10 21.36 -8.19 30.55
N THR A 11 21.95 -7.30 31.36
CA THR A 11 21.92 -5.84 31.16
C THR A 11 23.32 -5.28 30.92
N ASN A 12 23.41 -4.00 30.55
CA ASN A 12 24.65 -3.29 30.19
C ASN A 12 25.39 -3.92 29.00
N VAL A 13 24.65 -4.57 28.10
CA VAL A 13 25.18 -5.10 26.84
C VAL A 13 25.37 -3.93 25.88
N ALA A 14 26.62 -3.65 25.50
CA ALA A 14 26.92 -2.70 24.42
C ALA A 14 26.26 -3.15 23.11
N ALA A 15 25.94 -2.21 22.22
CA ALA A 15 25.35 -2.56 20.93
C ALA A 15 26.29 -3.48 20.14
N GLY A 16 25.81 -4.66 19.76
CA GLY A 16 26.58 -5.61 18.96
C GLY A 16 26.82 -5.10 17.55
N ARG A 17 27.89 -5.55 16.89
CA ARG A 17 28.09 -5.23 15.47
C ARG A 17 27.02 -5.92 14.62
N LEU A 18 26.38 -5.19 13.71
CA LEU A 18 25.48 -5.78 12.70
C LEU A 18 26.27 -5.99 11.42
N SER A 19 26.79 -7.20 11.23
CA SER A 19 27.44 -7.64 10.00
C SER A 19 27.20 -9.12 9.78
N GLU A 20 27.37 -9.58 8.53
CA GLU A 20 27.13 -10.99 8.14
C GLU A 20 27.90 -12.00 9.00
N THR A 21 29.10 -11.64 9.46
CA THR A 21 29.97 -12.52 10.24
C THR A 21 29.94 -12.24 11.75
N SER A 22 29.05 -11.38 12.23
CA SER A 22 29.02 -10.99 13.65
C SER A 22 28.56 -12.15 14.53
N THR A 23 29.21 -12.31 15.68
CA THR A 23 28.81 -13.22 16.77
C THR A 23 28.49 -12.46 18.05
N ASP A 24 28.36 -11.13 17.97
CA ASP A 24 28.08 -10.28 19.12
C ASP A 24 26.62 -10.47 19.54
N ALA A 25 26.37 -10.44 20.86
CA ALA A 25 25.00 -10.32 21.35
C ALA A 25 24.40 -8.97 20.94
N VAL A 26 23.13 -8.96 20.54
CA VAL A 26 22.37 -7.72 20.31
C VAL A 26 21.64 -7.31 21.58
N ASN A 27 21.47 -6.01 21.79
CA ASN A 27 20.74 -5.49 22.94
C ASN A 27 19.33 -4.97 22.56
N GLY A 28 18.56 -4.55 23.56
CA GLY A 28 17.18 -4.10 23.37
C GLY A 28 17.03 -2.89 22.44
N SER A 29 17.98 -1.95 22.39
CA SER A 29 17.85 -0.77 21.52
C SER A 29 18.00 -1.13 20.04
N GLN A 30 18.80 -2.13 19.71
CA GLN A 30 18.96 -2.62 18.33
C GLN A 30 17.69 -3.35 17.86
N LEU A 31 17.10 -4.19 18.70
CA LEU A 31 15.82 -4.83 18.38
C LEU A 31 14.68 -3.80 18.31
N TYR A 32 14.68 -2.81 19.20
CA TYR A 32 13.72 -1.71 19.17
C TYR A 32 13.79 -0.92 17.86
N ALA A 33 14.98 -0.57 17.37
CA ALA A 33 15.16 0.12 16.10
C ALA A 33 14.58 -0.68 14.91
N THR A 34 14.81 -2.00 14.88
CA THR A 34 14.20 -2.88 13.86
C THR A 34 12.68 -2.87 13.96
N ASN A 35 12.11 -2.97 15.18
CA ASN A 35 10.66 -2.95 15.37
C ASN A 35 10.05 -1.61 14.93
N THR A 36 10.70 -0.48 15.23
CA THR A 36 10.25 0.83 14.73
C THR A 36 10.21 0.88 13.21
N ALA A 37 11.25 0.38 12.53
CA ALA A 37 11.25 0.33 11.07
C ALA A 37 10.14 -0.57 10.50
N LEU A 38 9.79 -1.66 11.19
CA LEU A 38 8.67 -2.53 10.81
C LEU A 38 7.31 -1.84 11.02
N ASP A 39 7.13 -1.08 12.09
CA ASP A 39 5.90 -0.32 12.35
C ASP A 39 5.68 0.79 11.31
N GLU A 40 6.75 1.47 10.90
CA GLU A 40 6.74 2.46 9.81
C GLU A 40 6.37 1.82 8.46
N LEU A 41 6.96 0.65 8.17
CA LEU A 41 6.61 -0.13 6.99
C LEU A 41 5.15 -0.57 7.01
N HIS A 42 4.66 -1.08 8.14
CA HIS A 42 3.27 -1.48 8.31
C HIS A 42 2.31 -0.31 8.04
N THR A 43 2.61 0.85 8.63
CA THR A 43 1.84 2.09 8.39
C THR A 43 1.83 2.48 6.92
N SER A 44 2.99 2.41 6.27
CA SER A 44 3.13 2.75 4.84
C SER A 44 2.31 1.80 3.96
N VAL A 45 2.37 0.49 4.23
CA VAL A 45 1.58 -0.52 3.51
C VAL A 45 0.08 -0.30 3.73
N GLY A 46 -0.36 0.01 4.95
CA GLY A 46 -1.75 0.36 5.23
C GLY A 46 -2.21 1.61 4.47
N GLY A 47 -1.35 2.62 4.36
CA GLY A 47 -1.60 3.81 3.53
C GLY A 47 -1.81 3.45 2.05
N LEU A 48 -0.93 2.62 1.48
CA LEU A 48 -1.07 2.15 0.10
C LEU A 48 -2.38 1.37 -0.11
N GLN A 49 -2.80 0.55 0.86
CA GLN A 49 -4.08 -0.19 0.79
C GLN A 49 -5.28 0.76 0.79
N ASN A 50 -5.24 1.85 1.56
CA ASN A 50 -6.33 2.82 1.62
C ASN A 50 -6.49 3.63 0.33
N ASP A 51 -5.38 3.95 -0.35
CA ASP A 51 -5.37 4.86 -1.50
C ASP A 51 -5.37 4.15 -2.87
N ALA A 52 -5.21 2.83 -2.91
CA ALA A 52 -5.20 2.07 -4.16
C ALA A 52 -6.60 1.82 -4.74
N LEU A 53 -6.70 1.71 -6.07
CA LEU A 53 -7.87 1.13 -6.74
C LEU A 53 -7.87 -0.39 -6.52
N LEU A 54 -8.61 -0.85 -5.53
CA LEU A 54 -8.67 -2.26 -5.14
C LEU A 54 -9.82 -3.01 -5.83
N TRP A 55 -9.61 -4.31 -6.01
CA TRP A 55 -10.69 -5.21 -6.42
C TRP A 55 -11.71 -5.36 -5.30
N ASP A 56 -12.98 -5.18 -5.63
CA ASP A 56 -14.12 -5.42 -4.75
C ASP A 56 -14.82 -6.69 -5.21
N GLU A 57 -14.75 -7.74 -4.38
CA GLU A 57 -15.35 -9.05 -4.68
C GLU A 57 -16.88 -9.02 -4.74
N THR A 58 -17.53 -8.09 -4.04
CA THR A 58 -18.98 -7.97 -4.07
C THR A 58 -19.45 -7.33 -5.38
N LEU A 59 -18.68 -6.36 -5.88
CA LEU A 59 -18.92 -5.74 -7.18
C LEU A 59 -18.42 -6.62 -8.35
N GLY A 60 -17.47 -7.52 -8.10
CA GLY A 60 -16.76 -8.26 -9.13
C GLY A 60 -15.98 -7.32 -10.08
N ALA A 61 -15.43 -6.23 -9.54
CA ALA A 61 -14.78 -5.16 -10.30
C ALA A 61 -13.76 -4.39 -9.46
N PHE A 62 -12.90 -3.60 -10.10
CA PHE A 62 -12.11 -2.58 -9.40
C PHE A 62 -13.04 -1.45 -8.92
N SER A 63 -12.93 -1.08 -7.65
CA SER A 63 -13.71 0.00 -7.06
C SER A 63 -12.92 1.30 -7.04
N ALA A 64 -13.57 2.38 -7.47
CA ALA A 64 -13.09 3.75 -7.28
C ALA A 64 -13.59 4.38 -5.98
N GLY A 65 -14.20 3.59 -5.08
CA GLY A 65 -14.55 4.05 -3.73
C GLY A 65 -13.29 4.43 -2.95
N HIS A 66 -13.33 5.54 -2.23
CA HIS A 66 -12.23 6.04 -1.42
C HIS A 66 -12.76 6.77 -0.18
N GLY A 67 -12.22 6.45 0.99
CA GLY A 67 -12.71 6.97 2.26
C GLY A 67 -14.20 6.69 2.48
N ASN A 68 -14.99 7.74 2.70
CA ASN A 68 -16.44 7.67 2.89
C ASN A 68 -17.24 7.86 1.59
N THR A 69 -16.57 8.03 0.45
CA THR A 69 -17.19 8.30 -0.84
C THR A 69 -17.15 7.04 -1.70
N THR A 70 -18.32 6.53 -2.06
CA THR A 70 -18.46 5.27 -2.80
C THR A 70 -18.18 5.39 -4.30
N VAL A 71 -18.27 6.60 -4.86
CA VAL A 71 -18.03 6.86 -6.28
C VAL A 71 -17.16 8.11 -6.42
N ASN A 72 -15.97 7.94 -7.00
CA ASN A 72 -15.03 9.04 -7.25
C ASN A 72 -14.70 9.15 -8.74
N LYS A 73 -14.15 10.30 -9.15
CA LYS A 73 -13.65 10.51 -10.51
C LYS A 73 -12.34 9.76 -10.72
N ILE A 74 -12.21 9.10 -11.86
CA ILE A 74 -10.92 8.68 -12.40
C ILE A 74 -10.55 9.70 -13.49
N THR A 75 -9.54 10.52 -13.23
CA THR A 75 -9.09 11.59 -14.14
C THR A 75 -7.72 11.25 -14.75
N ASN A 76 -7.24 12.09 -15.66
CA ASN A 76 -6.00 11.87 -16.43
C ASN A 76 -6.01 10.56 -17.24
N VAL A 77 -7.20 10.09 -17.59
CA VAL A 77 -7.41 8.96 -18.49
C VAL A 77 -7.16 9.45 -19.91
N ALA A 78 -6.16 8.87 -20.57
CA ALA A 78 -5.90 9.11 -21.99
C ALA A 78 -7.12 8.72 -22.83
N ALA A 79 -7.27 9.32 -24.01
CA ALA A 79 -8.36 8.94 -24.91
C ALA A 79 -8.19 7.48 -25.36
N GLY A 80 -9.19 6.64 -25.13
CA GLY A 80 -9.16 5.23 -25.51
C GLY A 80 -9.33 5.04 -27.02
N VAL A 81 -8.87 3.90 -27.56
CA VAL A 81 -9.09 3.58 -28.97
C VAL A 81 -10.57 3.28 -29.22
N LEU A 82 -11.17 3.93 -30.22
CA LEU A 82 -12.55 3.68 -30.64
C LEU A 82 -12.60 2.58 -31.70
N SER A 83 -12.77 1.33 -31.28
CA SER A 83 -12.94 0.19 -32.17
C SER A 83 -13.84 -0.88 -31.53
N LYS A 84 -14.36 -1.82 -32.33
CA LYS A 84 -15.29 -2.86 -31.86
C LYS A 84 -14.72 -3.81 -30.80
N ASP A 85 -13.40 -3.95 -30.76
CA ASP A 85 -12.69 -4.90 -29.89
C ASP A 85 -11.90 -4.16 -28.78
N SER A 86 -12.10 -2.85 -28.63
CA SER A 86 -11.36 -2.05 -27.64
C SER A 86 -11.79 -2.36 -26.21
N THR A 87 -10.82 -2.43 -25.30
CA THR A 87 -11.01 -2.55 -23.85
C THR A 87 -10.51 -1.32 -23.10
N ASP A 88 -10.18 -0.24 -23.82
CA ASP A 88 -9.71 1.00 -23.22
C ASP A 88 -10.87 1.73 -22.54
N ALA A 89 -10.58 2.37 -21.40
CA ALA A 89 -11.51 3.34 -20.84
C ALA A 89 -11.64 4.55 -21.79
N VAL A 90 -12.86 5.06 -21.94
CA VAL A 90 -13.12 6.31 -22.66
C VAL A 90 -13.17 7.48 -21.69
N ASN A 91 -12.68 8.65 -22.11
CA ASN A 91 -12.73 9.86 -21.28
C ASN A 91 -13.81 10.85 -21.76
N GLY A 92 -14.01 11.91 -20.98
CA GLY A 92 -15.06 12.91 -21.24
C GLY A 92 -14.94 13.62 -22.59
N SER A 93 -13.73 13.83 -23.12
CA SER A 93 -13.55 14.49 -24.42
C SER A 93 -14.08 13.66 -25.59
N GLN A 94 -13.97 12.33 -25.49
CA GLN A 94 -14.46 11.41 -26.51
C GLN A 94 -15.98 11.33 -26.48
N LEU A 95 -16.57 11.23 -25.28
CA LEU A 95 -18.02 11.25 -25.13
C LEU A 95 -18.62 12.57 -25.64
N TYR A 96 -17.98 13.71 -25.33
CA TYR A 96 -18.40 15.02 -25.81
C TYR A 96 -18.39 15.10 -27.35
N ALA A 97 -17.34 14.60 -28.02
CA ALA A 97 -17.26 14.59 -29.48
C ALA A 97 -18.36 13.73 -30.14
N THR A 98 -18.85 12.69 -29.47
CA THR A 98 -19.96 11.85 -29.96
C THR A 98 -21.35 12.41 -29.64
N ASN A 99 -21.42 13.34 -28.69
CA ASN A 99 -22.66 13.99 -28.27
C ASN A 99 -22.63 15.49 -28.62
N PRO A 100 -22.38 15.88 -29.89
CA PRO A 100 -22.72 17.23 -30.30
C PRO A 100 -24.23 17.33 -30.08
N GLU A 101 -24.65 18.25 -29.22
CA GLU A 101 -26.06 18.39 -28.88
C GLU A 101 -26.91 18.37 -30.16
N CYS A 102 -27.89 17.48 -30.22
CA CYS A 102 -28.91 17.56 -31.24
C CYS A 102 -29.76 18.79 -30.92
N GLY A 103 -29.38 19.94 -31.48
CA GLY A 103 -30.23 21.10 -31.65
C GLY A 103 -29.94 22.28 -30.71
N ASP A 104 -29.57 23.39 -31.38
CA ASP A 104 -29.97 24.79 -31.17
C ASP A 104 -29.65 25.51 -29.85
#